data_AF-A0A520W203-F1
#
_entry.id   AF-A0A520W203-F1
#
_cell.length_a   1.000
_cell.length_b   1.000
_cell.length_c   1.000
_cell.angle_alpha   90.00
_cell.angle_beta   90.00
_cell.angle_gamma   90.00
#
_symmetry.space_group_name_H-M   'P 1'
#
loop_
_entity.id
_entity.type
_entity.pdbx_description
1 polymer ?
#
loop_
_entity_poly.entity_id
_entity_poly.type
_entity_poly.pdbx_seq_one_letter_code
_entity_poly.pdbx_strand_id
1 'polypeptide(L)'
;MTYENIEDSKSFKRNFKPRDILITSEEEGFSIEYELENQNTSSQWIDLNTSSSVITIQILSAYPGEEVNGAEPFLECSIQEITFYGRG
;
A
#
# COMPACT_ATOMS: atom_id res chain seq x y z
N MET A 1 -9.86 2.19 5.69
CA MET A 1 -8.44 2.22 5.99
C MET A 1 -7.95 3.63 5.82
N THR A 2 -7.52 4.32 6.89
CA THR A 2 -6.62 5.45 6.71
C THR A 2 -5.21 4.91 6.47
N TYR A 3 -4.55 5.64 5.60
CA TYR A 3 -3.17 5.55 5.19
C TYR A 3 -2.70 6.98 5.30
N GLU A 4 -1.89 7.29 6.30
CA GLU A 4 -1.10 8.52 6.28
C GLU A 4 0.32 8.17 5.87
N ASN A 5 1.00 9.09 5.21
CA ASN A 5 2.41 8.95 4.81
C ASN A 5 3.34 9.74 5.72
N ILE A 6 4.65 9.51 5.53
CA ILE A 6 5.66 9.97 6.46
C ILE A 6 5.67 11.48 6.23
N GLU A 7 5.48 12.29 7.29
CA GLU A 7 5.50 13.76 7.17
C GLU A 7 6.77 14.26 6.43
N ASP A 8 7.86 13.49 6.47
CA ASP A 8 9.03 13.69 5.62
C ASP A 8 8.85 13.12 4.19
N SER A 9 8.26 13.94 3.32
CA SER A 9 8.09 13.69 1.88
C SER A 9 9.36 13.26 1.13
N LYS A 10 10.56 13.54 1.65
CA LYS A 10 11.83 13.11 1.05
C LYS A 10 12.04 11.61 1.21
N SER A 11 11.68 11.06 2.36
CA SER A 11 11.81 9.64 2.66
C SER A 11 10.79 8.81 1.86
N PHE A 12 9.55 9.30 1.70
CA PHE A 12 8.56 8.64 0.83
C PHE A 12 9.03 8.53 -0.63
N LYS A 13 9.51 9.64 -1.21
CA LYS A 13 9.93 9.68 -2.61
C LYS A 13 11.08 8.73 -2.91
N ARG A 14 12.01 8.59 -1.97
CA ARG A 14 13.20 7.73 -2.12
C ARG A 14 12.89 6.23 -1.97
N ASN A 15 11.75 5.83 -1.39
CA ASN A 15 11.38 4.41 -1.27
C ASN A 15 10.72 3.86 -2.53
N PHE A 16 10.79 2.54 -2.72
CA PHE A 16 9.84 1.85 -3.59
C PHE A 16 8.44 1.91 -2.95
N LYS A 17 7.45 2.32 -3.75
CA LYS A 17 6.08 2.55 -3.28
C LYS A 17 5.18 1.48 -3.91
N PRO A 18 4.46 0.65 -3.14
CA PRO A 18 3.59 -0.38 -3.70
C PRO A 18 2.66 0.22 -4.76
N ARG A 19 2.52 -0.48 -5.89
CA ARG A 19 1.65 -0.09 -6.99
C ARG A 19 0.55 -1.11 -7.12
N ASP A 20 0.87 -2.29 -7.64
CA ASP A 20 -0.13 -3.34 -7.79
C ASP A 20 -0.12 -4.22 -6.53
N ILE A 21 -1.29 -4.41 -5.92
CA ILE A 21 -1.46 -5.33 -4.79
C ILE A 21 -2.53 -6.37 -5.10
N LEU A 22 -2.35 -7.55 -4.54
CA LEU A 22 -3.34 -8.63 -4.50
C LEU A 22 -3.77 -8.85 -3.06
N ILE A 23 -5.06 -8.71 -2.82
CA ILE A 23 -5.69 -9.02 -1.52
C ILE A 23 -6.46 -10.33 -1.67
N THR A 24 -6.18 -11.28 -0.80
CA THR A 24 -6.88 -12.57 -0.71
C THR A 24 -7.36 -12.82 0.71
N SER A 25 -8.32 -13.72 0.86
CA SER A 25 -8.85 -14.15 2.16
C SER A 25 -8.89 -15.68 2.24
N GLU A 26 -9.40 -16.19 3.36
CA GLU A 26 -9.68 -17.63 3.52
C GLU A 26 -10.94 -18.10 2.77
N GLU A 27 -11.74 -17.18 2.22
CA GLU A 27 -12.89 -17.50 1.39
C GLU A 27 -12.43 -17.99 0.00
N GLU A 28 -12.90 -19.18 -0.39
CA GLU A 28 -12.52 -19.78 -1.68
C GLU A 28 -12.95 -18.89 -2.85
N GLY A 29 -11.98 -18.52 -3.69
CA GLY A 29 -12.21 -17.68 -4.87
C GLY A 29 -12.26 -16.18 -4.58
N PHE A 30 -12.08 -15.73 -3.34
CA PHE A 30 -11.99 -14.30 -3.03
C PHE A 30 -10.60 -13.74 -3.37
N SER A 31 -10.57 -12.80 -4.31
CA SER A 31 -9.36 -12.04 -4.65
C SER A 31 -9.71 -10.66 -5.17
N ILE A 32 -8.96 -9.64 -4.74
CA ILE A 32 -9.03 -8.28 -5.26
C ILE A 32 -7.63 -7.88 -5.73
N GLU A 33 -7.49 -7.56 -7.02
CA GLU A 33 -6.34 -6.83 -7.53
C GLU A 33 -6.65 -5.34 -7.54
N TYR A 34 -5.71 -4.54 -7.04
CA TYR A 34 -5.86 -3.09 -6.96
C TYR A 34 -4.55 -2.38 -7.29
N GLU A 35 -4.62 -1.36 -8.13
CA GLU A 35 -3.51 -0.46 -8.42
C GLU A 35 -3.61 0.79 -7.53
N LEU A 36 -2.63 0.96 -6.65
CA LEU A 36 -2.46 2.13 -5.80
C LEU A 36 -1.89 3.29 -6.62
N GLU A 37 -2.41 4.49 -6.40
CA GLU A 37 -1.86 5.72 -6.94
C GLU A 37 -0.49 6.05 -6.32
N ASN A 38 0.44 6.58 -7.12
CA ASN A 38 1.75 7.06 -6.66
C ASN A 38 1.65 8.42 -5.95
N GLN A 39 0.91 8.46 -4.85
CA GLN A 39 0.69 9.67 -4.07
C GLN A 39 0.75 9.36 -2.58
N ASN A 40 1.06 10.39 -1.80
CA ASN A 40 1.24 10.26 -0.35
C ASN A 40 0.37 11.24 0.46
N THR A 41 -0.55 11.93 -0.21
CA THR A 41 -1.35 13.04 0.32
C THR A 41 -2.71 12.62 0.84
N SER A 42 -3.20 11.43 0.47
CA SER A 42 -4.50 10.91 0.90
C SER A 42 -4.48 9.41 1.06
N SER A 43 -5.37 8.90 1.91
CA SER A 43 -5.60 7.47 2.07
C SER A 43 -6.35 6.90 0.87
N GLN A 44 -5.95 5.72 0.42
CA GLN A 44 -6.61 4.97 -0.65
C GLN A 44 -7.47 3.86 -0.02
N TRP A 45 -8.77 3.86 -0.33
CA TRP A 45 -9.75 2.98 0.30
C TRP A 45 -10.09 1.81 -0.61
N ILE A 46 -9.99 0.60 -0.06
CA ILE A 46 -10.37 -0.65 -0.74
C ILE A 46 -11.48 -1.31 0.08
N ASP A 47 -12.62 -1.60 -0.56
CA ASP A 47 -13.72 -2.33 0.06
C ASP A 47 -13.55 -3.83 -0.21
N LEU A 48 -13.43 -4.60 0.87
CA LEU A 48 -13.25 -6.05 0.77
C LEU A 48 -14.56 -6.77 0.44
N ASN A 49 -15.73 -6.21 0.77
CA ASN A 49 -17.04 -6.86 0.53
C ASN A 49 -17.14 -8.35 0.98
N THR A 50 -16.29 -8.78 1.91
CA THR A 50 -16.28 -10.14 2.49
C THR A 50 -16.12 -10.04 4.00
N SER A 51 -16.59 -11.07 4.71
CA SER A 51 -16.31 -11.27 6.13
C SER A 51 -15.17 -12.27 6.25
N SER A 52 -14.03 -11.82 6.77
CA SER A 52 -12.86 -12.69 6.93
C SER A 52 -12.17 -12.48 8.26
N SER A 53 -11.62 -13.55 8.83
CA SER A 53 -10.71 -13.49 9.97
C SER A 53 -9.24 -13.39 9.53
N VAL A 54 -8.94 -13.82 8.30
CA VAL A 54 -7.61 -13.78 7.71
C VAL A 54 -7.65 -13.04 6.37
N ILE A 55 -6.74 -12.09 6.20
CA ILE A 55 -6.47 -11.48 4.89
C ILE A 55 -4.97 -11.56 4.61
N THR A 56 -4.62 -11.75 3.34
CA THR A 56 -3.24 -11.65 2.86
C THR A 56 -3.17 -10.52 1.85
N ILE A 57 -2.25 -9.59 2.08
CA ILE A 57 -1.94 -8.50 1.14
C ILE A 57 -0.57 -8.81 0.53
N GLN A 58 -0.52 -8.99 -0.78
CA GLN A 58 0.70 -9.24 -1.53
C GLN A 58 1.00 -8.04 -2.43
N ILE A 59 2.23 -7.53 -2.37
CA ILE A 59 2.72 -6.51 -3.31
C ILE A 59 3.19 -7.24 -4.57
N LEU A 60 2.55 -6.94 -5.70
CA LEU A 60 2.89 -7.50 -7.01
C LEU A 60 3.89 -6.64 -7.77
N SER A 61 3.81 -5.31 -7.61
CA SER A 61 4.72 -4.35 -8.23
C SER A 61 4.86 -3.08 -7.37
N ALA A 62 5.85 -2.25 -7.70
CA ALA A 62 6.10 -1.00 -7.02
C ALA A 62 6.57 0.11 -7.98
N TYR A 63 6.19 1.35 -7.71
CA TYR A 63 6.84 2.52 -8.29
C TYR A 63 8.26 2.64 -7.72
N PRO A 64 9.27 2.90 -8.56
CA PRO A 64 10.65 3.00 -8.10
C PRO A 64 10.85 4.18 -7.16
N GLY A 65 11.84 4.06 -6.27
CA GLY A 65 12.37 5.20 -5.55
C GLY A 65 13.00 6.23 -6.50
N GLU A 66 12.96 7.49 -6.09
CA GLU A 66 13.54 8.60 -6.85
C GLU A 66 14.72 9.22 -6.08
N GLU A 67 15.72 9.71 -6.80
CA GLU A 67 16.78 10.54 -6.20
C GLU A 67 16.17 11.86 -5.71
N VAL A 68 16.51 12.28 -4.49
CA VAL A 68 16.03 13.54 -3.91
C VAL A 68 17.19 14.34 -3.36
N ASN A 69 17.52 15.45 -4.03
CA ASN A 69 18.61 16.37 -3.67
C ASN A 69 20.00 15.69 -3.59
N GLY A 70 20.37 14.88 -4.58
CA GLY A 70 21.67 14.18 -4.58
C GLY A 70 21.72 12.95 -3.67
N ALA A 71 20.59 12.58 -3.07
CA ALA A 71 20.48 11.39 -2.24
C ALA A 71 19.81 10.26 -3.03
N GLU A 72 20.56 9.19 -3.28
CA GLU A 72 20.14 8.01 -4.04
C GLU A 72 18.82 7.39 -3.53
N PRO A 73 18.01 6.75 -4.38
CA PRO A 73 16.84 6.02 -3.92
C PRO A 73 17.22 4.86 -3.00
N PHE A 74 16.30 4.53 -2.09
CA PHE A 74 16.35 3.34 -1.25
C PHE A 74 15.99 2.10 -2.06
N LEU A 75 16.48 0.93 -1.61
CA LEU A 75 16.19 -0.35 -2.26
C LEU A 75 14.97 -1.06 -1.64
N GLU A 76 14.51 -0.55 -0.51
CA GLU A 76 13.38 -1.07 0.25
C GLU A 76 12.03 -0.63 -0.35
N CYS A 77 11.04 -1.52 -0.28
CA CYS A 77 9.65 -1.19 -0.52
C CYS A 77 8.95 -0.92 0.81
N SER A 78 8.35 0.26 0.93
CA SER A 78 7.86 0.78 2.20
C SER A 78 6.39 1.11 2.15
N ILE A 79 5.70 0.72 3.21
CA ILE A 79 4.31 1.05 3.53
C ILE A 79 4.33 1.74 4.89
N GLN A 80 3.61 2.84 5.03
CA GLN A 80 3.49 3.48 6.33
C GLN A 80 2.44 2.86 7.23
N GLU A 81 1.19 2.82 6.77
CA GLU A 81 0.06 2.52 7.63
C GLU A 81 -0.94 1.64 6.90
N ILE A 82 -1.44 0.61 7.57
CA ILE A 82 -2.55 -0.22 7.09
C ILE A 82 -3.58 -0.26 8.23
N THR A 83 -4.74 0.36 8.02
CA THR A 83 -5.83 0.49 8.99
C THR A 83 -7.10 -0.29 8.61
N PHE A 84 -7.57 -1.23 9.43
CA PHE A 84 -8.80 -1.98 9.13
C PHE A 84 -10.04 -1.31 9.70
N TYR A 85 -11.14 -1.32 8.94
CA TYR A 85 -12.45 -0.81 9.38
C TYR A 85 -13.48 -1.92 9.19
N GLY A 86 -14.12 -2.33 10.26
CA GLY A 86 -15.24 -3.27 10.25
C GLY A 86 -16.55 -2.58 10.65
N ARG A 87 -17.68 -3.21 10.32
CA ARG A 87 -18.98 -2.91 10.93
C ARG A 87 -19.21 -3.91 12.06
N GLY A 88 -19.46 -3.42 13.26
CA GLY A 88 -19.78 -4.24 14.45
C GLY A 88 -21.26 -4.55 14.55
#